data_AF-A0A3D1VLP3-F1
#
_entry.id   AF-A0A3D1VLP3-F1
#
_cell.length_a   1.000
_cell.length_b   1.000
_cell.length_c   1.000
_cell.angle_alpha   90.00
_cell.angle_beta   90.00
_cell.angle_gamma   90.00
#
_symmetry.space_group_name_H-M   'P 1'
#
loop_
_entity.id
_entity.type
_entity.pdbx_description
1 polymer ?
#
loop_
_entity_poly.entity_id
_entity_poly.type
_entity_poly.pdbx_seq_one_letter_code
_entity_poly.pdbx_strand_id
1 'polypeptide(L)'
;TISSKPPTVVMMVGLQGSGKTTHSAKIAAYFKKQGKRPLLCACDVYRPAAIKQLQVVGEKIGVPVFEMGDRENPRKIAKAALDYAHKNAYDMLFIDTAGRLH
;
A
#
# COMPACT_ATOMS: atom_id res chain seq x y z
N THR A 1 -8.77 11.75 9.31
CA THR A 1 -8.52 13.08 8.73
C THR A 1 -7.36 12.99 7.75
N ILE A 2 -7.33 13.82 6.70
CA ILE A 2 -6.20 13.87 5.76
C ILE A 2 -5.09 14.70 6.42
N SER A 3 -3.83 14.25 6.31
CA SER A 3 -2.68 14.94 6.88
C SER A 3 -2.50 16.31 6.24
N SER A 4 -2.23 17.34 7.06
CA SER A 4 -1.83 18.67 6.58
C SER A 4 -0.46 18.68 5.91
N LYS A 5 0.38 17.68 6.23
CA LYS A 5 1.70 17.45 5.62
C LYS A 5 1.69 16.08 4.92
N PRO A 6 1.64 16.03 3.57
CA PRO A 6 1.63 14.78 2.84
C PRO A 6 2.93 13.95 3.02
N PRO A 7 2.85 12.61 2.89
CA PRO A 7 1.64 11.84 2.56
C PRO A 7 0.77 11.56 3.79
N THR A 8 -0.54 11.40 3.57
CA THR A 8 -1.41 10.73 4.54
C THR A 8 -1.10 9.24 4.52
N VAL A 9 -0.63 8.68 5.64
CA VAL A 9 -0.29 7.26 5.75
C VAL A 9 -1.47 6.47 6.31
N VAL A 10 -1.88 5.41 5.60
CA VAL A 10 -2.97 4.50 5.99
C VAL A 10 -2.41 3.09 6.04
N MET A 11 -2.45 2.45 7.21
CA MET A 11 -1.99 1.08 7.40
C MET A 11 -3.19 0.13 7.50
N MET A 12 -3.20 -0.89 6.64
CA MET A 12 -4.29 -1.86 6.58
C MET A 12 -3.93 -3.05 7.45
N VAL A 13 -4.71 -3.26 8.51
CA VAL A 13 -4.50 -4.31 9.51
C VAL A 13 -5.75 -5.19 9.64
N GLY A 14 -5.56 -6.44 10.05
CA GLY A 14 -6.65 -7.41 10.18
C GLY A 14 -6.24 -8.84 9.84
N LEU A 15 -7.17 -9.77 10.03
CA LEU A 15 -6.96 -11.21 9.89
C LEU A 15 -6.61 -11.62 8.46
N GLN A 16 -6.02 -12.81 8.29
CA GLN A 16 -5.91 -13.40 6.96
C GLN A 16 -7.31 -13.56 6.34
N GLY A 17 -7.45 -13.22 5.06
CA GLY A 17 -8.74 -13.33 4.36
C GLY A 17 -9.73 -12.17 4.61
N SER A 18 -9.45 -11.21 5.50
CA SER A 18 -10.34 -10.07 5.78
C SER A 18 -10.43 -9.03 4.65
N GLY A 19 -9.81 -9.29 3.50
CA GLY A 19 -9.89 -8.44 2.31
C GLY A 19 -8.99 -7.19 2.32
N LYS A 20 -7.95 -7.12 3.15
CA LYS A 20 -7.05 -5.95 3.27
C LYS A 20 -6.51 -5.45 1.93
N THR A 21 -5.90 -6.33 1.13
CA THR A 21 -5.32 -6.01 -0.18
C THR A 21 -6.36 -5.39 -1.12
N THR A 22 -7.54 -6.01 -1.22
CA THR A 22 -8.65 -5.52 -2.05
C THR A 22 -9.17 -4.17 -1.58
N HIS A 23 -9.31 -3.97 -0.27
CA HIS A 23 -9.76 -2.70 0.29
C HIS A 23 -8.71 -1.60 0.11
N SER A 24 -7.42 -1.90 0.26
CA SER A 24 -6.31 -0.97 0.00
C SER A 24 -6.42 -0.37 -1.40
N ALA A 25 -6.58 -1.23 -2.41
CA ALA A 25 -6.73 -0.81 -3.81
C ALA A 25 -8.01 -0.01 -4.04
N LYS A 26 -9.15 -0.43 -3.48
CA LYS A 26 -10.43 0.30 -3.60
C LYS A 26 -10.37 1.70 -3.00
N ILE A 27 -9.79 1.84 -1.80
CA ILE A 27 -9.67 3.13 -1.11
C ILE A 27 -8.69 4.04 -1.88
N ALA A 28 -7.55 3.50 -2.34
CA ALA A 28 -6.63 4.25 -3.18
C ALA A 28 -7.30 4.75 -4.48
N ALA A 29 -8.06 3.88 -5.17
CA ALA A 29 -8.82 4.26 -6.37
C ALA A 29 -9.86 5.35 -6.08
N TYR A 30 -10.56 5.27 -4.95
CA TYR A 30 -11.52 6.27 -4.52
C TYR A 30 -10.88 7.65 -4.38
N PHE A 31 -9.76 7.76 -3.67
CA PHE A 31 -9.09 9.05 -3.53
C PHE A 31 -8.39 9.53 -4.81
N LYS A 32 -7.89 8.61 -5.66
CA LYS A 32 -7.39 8.97 -6.99
C LYS A 32 -8.46 9.71 -7.80
N LYS A 33 -9.72 9.25 -7.75
CA LYS A 33 -10.87 9.93 -8.40
C LYS A 33 -11.15 11.32 -7.82
N GLN A 34 -10.68 11.62 -6.60
CA GLN A 34 -10.78 12.94 -5.98
C GLN A 34 -9.55 13.83 -6.25
N GLY A 35 -8.71 13.46 -7.22
CA GLY A 35 -7.53 14.24 -7.59
C GLY A 35 -6.31 14.02 -6.69
N LYS A 36 -6.34 13.02 -5.80
CA LYS A 36 -5.18 12.63 -4.99
C LYS A 36 -4.21 11.76 -5.78
N ARG A 37 -2.97 11.65 -5.30
CA ARG A 37 -1.87 10.85 -5.84
C ARG A 37 -1.51 9.72 -4.86
N PRO A 38 -2.30 8.63 -4.80
CA PRO A 38 -2.02 7.49 -3.93
C PRO A 38 -0.83 6.66 -4.38
N LEU A 39 -0.16 6.06 -3.41
CA LEU A 39 0.82 4.98 -3.57
C LEU A 39 0.40 3.78 -2.72
N LEU A 40 0.42 2.57 -3.27
CA LEU A 40 0.27 1.33 -2.53
C LEU A 40 1.65 0.80 -2.12
N CYS A 41 1.76 0.15 -0.96
CA CYS A 41 3.01 -0.42 -0.46
C CYS A 41 2.77 -1.87 -0.04
N ALA A 42 3.52 -2.79 -0.65
CA ALA A 42 3.42 -4.22 -0.40
C ALA A 42 4.25 -4.64 0.83
N CYS A 43 3.62 -4.74 2.00
CA CYS A 43 4.26 -5.19 3.24
C CYS A 43 3.85 -6.62 3.66
N ASP A 44 3.06 -7.33 2.86
CA ASP A 44 2.79 -8.76 3.04
C ASP A 44 3.88 -9.61 2.37
N VAL A 45 5.08 -9.58 2.96
CA VAL A 45 6.28 -10.24 2.41
C VAL A 45 6.26 -11.76 2.58
N TYR A 46 5.48 -12.29 3.51
CA TYR A 46 5.38 -13.73 3.75
C TYR A 46 4.63 -14.47 2.65
N ARG A 47 3.86 -13.74 1.83
CA ARG A 47 3.04 -14.29 0.75
C ARG A 47 3.45 -13.63 -0.56
N PRO A 48 4.40 -14.20 -1.32
CA PRO A 48 4.85 -13.63 -2.60
C PRO A 48 3.69 -13.37 -3.58
N ALA A 49 2.67 -14.24 -3.57
CA ALA A 49 1.45 -14.06 -4.34
C ALA A 49 0.65 -12.80 -3.95
N ALA A 50 0.71 -12.35 -2.69
CA ALA A 50 0.05 -11.13 -2.24
C ALA A 50 0.71 -9.87 -2.82
N ILE A 51 2.04 -9.85 -2.95
CA ILE A 51 2.77 -8.77 -3.64
C ILE A 51 2.30 -8.70 -5.09
N LYS A 52 2.31 -9.84 -5.79
CA LYS A 52 1.87 -9.89 -7.19
C LYS A 52 0.39 -9.52 -7.35
N GLN A 53 -0.46 -9.97 -6.43
CA GLN A 53 -1.87 -9.59 -6.40
C GLN A 53 -2.03 -8.07 -6.26
N LEU A 54 -1.29 -7.44 -5.34
CA LEU A 54 -1.34 -6.00 -5.13
C LEU A 54 -0.89 -5.23 -6.40
N GLN A 55 0.17 -5.69 -7.06
CA GLN A 55 0.63 -5.14 -8.34
C GLN A 55 -0.46 -5.21 -9.42
N VAL A 56 -1.10 -6.38 -9.60
CA VAL A 56 -2.16 -6.58 -10.59
C VAL A 56 -3.37 -5.68 -10.32
N VAL A 57 -3.81 -5.56 -9.06
CA VAL A 57 -4.94 -4.68 -8.74
C VAL A 57 -4.57 -3.22 -8.87
N GLY A 58 -3.33 -2.84 -8.49
CA GLY A 58 -2.80 -1.48 -8.64
C GLY A 58 -2.73 -1.04 -10.10
N GLU A 59 -2.19 -1.89 -10.97
CA GLU A 59 -2.14 -1.67 -12.43
C GLU A 59 -3.55 -1.44 -13.01
N LYS A 60 -4.52 -2.28 -12.65
CA LYS A 60 -5.91 -2.15 -13.12
C LYS A 60 -6.57 -0.83 -12.76
N ILE A 61 -6.19 -0.22 -11.64
CA ILE A 61 -6.73 1.09 -11.21
C ILE A 61 -5.77 2.25 -11.52
N GLY A 62 -4.64 1.97 -12.16
CA GLY A 62 -3.54 2.91 -12.43
C GLY A 62 -2.98 3.55 -11.15
N VAL A 63 -2.89 2.80 -10.06
CA VAL A 63 -2.24 3.24 -8.82
C VAL A 63 -0.92 2.47 -8.68
N PRO A 64 0.23 3.15 -8.57
CA PRO A 64 1.52 2.48 -8.47
C PRO A 64 1.65 1.71 -7.15
N VAL A 65 2.46 0.65 -7.20
CA VAL A 65 2.77 -0.20 -6.05
C VAL A 65 4.27 -0.13 -5.79
N PHE A 66 4.66 0.21 -4.57
CA PHE A 66 6.01 0.12 -4.06
C PHE A 66 6.23 -1.25 -3.40
N GLU A 67 7.33 -1.91 -3.74
CA GLU A 67 7.73 -3.22 -3.22
C GLU A 67 9.25 -3.36 -3.26
N MET A 68 9.80 -4.29 -2.46
CA MET A 68 11.24 -4.61 -2.41
C MET A 68 11.47 -6.13 -2.35
N GLY A 69 10.59 -6.90 -2.99
CA GLY A 69 10.56 -8.36 -2.93
C GLY A 69 9.97 -8.94 -1.64
N ASP A 70 10.09 -10.26 -1.50
CA ASP A 70 9.53 -11.08 -0.41
C ASP A 70 10.55 -11.40 0.70
N ARG A 71 11.79 -10.93 0.57
CA ARG A 71 12.89 -11.21 1.53
C ARG A 71 13.22 -10.05 2.46
N GLU A 72 12.66 -8.88 2.20
CA GLU A 72 12.95 -7.68 2.98
C GLU A 72 12.05 -7.55 4.21
N ASN A 73 12.57 -6.85 5.23
CA ASN A 73 11.80 -6.60 6.44
C ASN A 73 10.65 -5.62 6.14
N PRO A 74 9.39 -5.92 6.52
CA PRO A 74 8.24 -5.03 6.25
C PRO A 74 8.43 -3.59 6.78
N ARG A 75 9.18 -3.41 7.88
CA ARG A 75 9.50 -2.08 8.41
C ARG A 75 10.44 -1.31 7.48
N LYS A 76 11.43 -2.00 6.88
CA LYS A 76 12.32 -1.39 5.89
C LYS A 76 11.55 -1.00 4.63
N ILE A 77 10.67 -1.87 4.15
CA ILE A 77 9.81 -1.59 2.99
C ILE A 77 8.92 -0.37 3.26
N ALA A 78 8.22 -0.34 4.38
CA ALA A 78 7.37 0.80 4.74
C ALA A 78 8.14 2.12 4.84
N LYS A 79 9.36 2.09 5.42
CA LYS A 79 10.21 3.27 5.50
C LYS A 79 10.68 3.74 4.12
N ALA A 80 11.12 2.82 3.27
CA ALA A 80 11.53 3.13 1.91
C ALA A 80 10.35 3.64 1.06
N ALA A 81 9.16 3.08 1.24
CA ALA A 81 7.93 3.51 0.57
C ALA A 81 7.53 4.93 0.99
N LEU A 82 7.68 5.28 2.27
CA LEU A 82 7.45 6.64 2.76
C LEU A 82 8.45 7.63 2.14
N ASP A 83 9.73 7.29 2.11
CA ASP A 83 10.76 8.13 1.50
C ASP A 83 10.53 8.29 -0.01
N TYR A 84 10.12 7.21 -0.70
CA TYR A 84 9.73 7.23 -2.11
C TYR A 84 8.47 8.09 -2.33
N ALA A 85 7.48 8.00 -1.45
CA ALA A 85 6.26 8.79 -1.52
C ALA A 85 6.58 10.30 -1.46
N HIS A 86 7.44 10.71 -0.52
CA HIS A 86 7.90 12.08 -0.40
C HIS A 86 8.67 12.55 -1.65
N LYS A 87 9.66 11.77 -2.12
CA LYS A 87 10.49 12.14 -3.27
C LYS A 87 9.71 12.29 -4.57
N ASN A 88 8.62 11.55 -4.72
CA ASN A 88 7.81 11.53 -5.94
C ASN A 88 6.47 12.29 -5.81
N ALA A 89 6.29 13.01 -4.71
CA ALA A 89 5.11 13.82 -4.41
C ALA A 89 3.78 13.02 -4.48
N TYR A 90 3.80 11.78 -3.98
CA TYR A 90 2.57 11.06 -3.64
C TYR A 90 1.99 11.66 -2.35
N ASP A 91 0.70 11.94 -2.34
CA ASP A 91 0.04 12.62 -1.22
C ASP A 91 -0.67 11.66 -0.25
N MET A 92 -0.70 10.36 -0.58
CA MET A 92 -1.16 9.30 0.31
C MET A 92 -0.38 8.02 0.10
N LEU A 93 -0.20 7.27 1.18
CA LEU A 93 0.50 6.00 1.22
C LEU A 93 -0.38 4.95 1.90
N PHE A 94 -0.73 3.90 1.17
CA PHE A 94 -1.51 2.77 1.66
C PHE A 94 -0.62 1.55 1.88
N ILE A 95 -0.38 1.20 3.14
CA ILE A 95 0.46 0.07 3.54
C ILE A 95 -0.42 -1.17 3.70
N ASP A 96 -0.28 -2.12 2.78
CA ASP A 96 -0.96 -3.43 2.84
C ASP A 96 -0.08 -4.43 3.60
N THR A 97 -0.55 -4.92 4.74
CA THR A 97 0.25 -5.77 5.64
C THR A 97 -0.23 -7.22 5.65
N ALA A 98 0.64 -8.12 6.08
CA ALA A 98 0.28 -9.52 6.32
C ALA A 98 -0.85 -9.64 7.34
N GLY A 99 -1.74 -10.60 7.10
CA GLY A 99 -2.76 -10.95 8.09
C GLY A 99 -2.17 -11.66 9.28
N ARG A 100 -2.70 -11.39 10.48
CA ARG A 100 -2.42 -12.24 11.65
C ARG A 100 -3.16 -13.57 11.49
N LEU A 101 -2.50 -14.67 11.82
CA LEU A 101 -3.08 -15.97 12.06
C LEU A 101 -3.46 -16.06 13.54
N HIS A 102 -4.59 -16.70 13.83
CA HIS A 102 -5.03 -17.04 15.18
C HIS A 102 -4.30 -18.29 15.65
#